data_AF-A0A9D4YSE1-F1
#
_entry.id   AF-A0A9D4YSE1-F1
#
_cell.length_a   1.000
_cell.length_b   1.000
_cell.length_c   1.000
_cell.angle_alpha   90.00
_cell.angle_beta   90.00
_cell.angle_gamma   90.00
#
_symmetry.space_group_name_H-M   'P 1'
#
loop_
_entity.id
_entity.type
_entity.pdbx_description
1 polymer ?
#
loop_
_entity_poly.entity_id
_entity_poly.type
_entity_poly.pdbx_seq_one_letter_code
_entity_poly.pdbx_strand_id
1 'polypeptide(L)'
;VHIYSIGYMSQDPHLPRFMCYLSLFTFFMLMLVTADNFVQMFFGWEGVGLASYLLINFWFTRLQASKASIKAMLVNRVGDFGLALGIMAIFSVFKTSDFSIVFACAPYLATKSLVFCNLEFHAFTCISLLLFIGAVGKSAQLGLHTWLPDAMEGPTPVSALIHAATMVTAGVFMIARCSPLFEYAPKALLVVSFLGAMTCFFAATTGVVQNDLKRVIAYSTASQLGYM
;
A
#
# COMPACT_ATOMS: atom_id res chain seq x y z
N VAL A 1 -3.68 17.49 -8.66
CA VAL A 1 -3.92 17.74 -7.21
C VAL A 1 -3.41 19.11 -6.78
N HIS A 2 -2.12 19.44 -6.95
CA HIS A 2 -1.54 20.74 -6.55
C HIS A 2 -2.36 21.97 -6.99
N ILE A 3 -2.77 22.06 -8.27
CA ILE A 3 -3.57 23.20 -8.78
C ILE A 3 -4.91 23.30 -8.07
N TYR A 4 -5.62 22.18 -7.91
CA TYR A 4 -6.91 22.12 -7.22
C TYR A 4 -6.78 22.53 -5.74
N SER A 5 -5.68 22.14 -5.09
CA SER A 5 -5.40 22.48 -3.69
C SER A 5 -5.25 23.98 -3.44
N ILE A 6 -4.75 24.76 -4.41
CA ILE A 6 -4.63 26.22 -4.27
C ILE A 6 -6.00 26.86 -4.10
N GLY A 7 -6.98 26.45 -4.90
CA GLY A 7 -8.36 26.94 -4.78
C GLY A 7 -9.05 26.45 -3.50
N TYR A 8 -8.98 25.14 -3.25
CA TYR A 8 -9.66 24.50 -2.11
C TYR A 8 -9.19 25.02 -0.75
N MET A 9 -7.89 25.30 -0.60
CA MET A 9 -7.28 25.73 0.66
C MET A 9 -7.06 27.25 0.74
N SER A 10 -7.60 28.04 -0.20
CA SER A 10 -7.40 29.50 -0.27
C SER A 10 -7.83 30.25 0.99
N GLN A 11 -8.79 29.72 1.73
CA GLN A 11 -9.32 30.32 2.97
C GLN A 11 -8.65 29.75 4.25
N ASP A 12 -7.80 28.73 4.14
CA ASP A 12 -7.15 28.10 5.28
C ASP A 12 -5.79 28.79 5.56
N PRO A 13 -5.53 29.25 6.80
CA PRO A 13 -4.28 29.95 7.14
C PRO A 13 -3.03 29.04 7.01
N HIS A 14 -3.20 27.72 6.95
CA HIS A 14 -2.10 26.76 6.92
C HIS A 14 -1.81 26.20 5.51
N LEU A 15 -2.16 26.93 4.45
CA LEU A 15 -1.86 26.57 3.06
C LEU A 15 -0.39 26.17 2.81
N PRO A 16 0.65 26.89 3.32
CA PRO A 16 2.04 26.50 3.06
C PRO A 16 2.37 25.13 3.62
N ARG A 17 1.88 24.82 4.83
CA ARG A 17 2.07 23.51 5.47
C ARG A 17 1.41 22.40 4.65
N PHE A 18 0.21 22.64 4.15
CA PHE A 18 -0.51 21.68 3.31
C PHE A 18 0.29 21.36 2.04
N MET A 19 0.79 22.39 1.35
CA MET A 19 1.57 22.21 0.12
C MET A 19 2.89 21.49 0.38
N CYS A 20 3.59 21.79 1.48
CA CYS A 20 4.80 21.06 1.87
C CYS A 20 4.54 19.57 2.09
N TYR A 21 3.45 19.20 2.76
CA TYR A 21 3.09 17.79 2.94
C TYR A 21 2.69 17.12 1.64
N LEU A 22 2.03 17.85 0.74
CA LEU A 22 1.65 17.33 -0.57
C LEU A 22 2.89 17.08 -1.45
N SER A 23 3.86 18.01 -1.46
CA SER A 23 5.13 17.83 -2.16
C SER A 23 5.96 16.69 -1.55
N LEU A 24 6.01 16.59 -0.22
CA LEU A 24 6.67 15.50 0.48
C LEU A 24 6.08 14.15 0.10
N PHE A 25 4.74 14.07 0.01
CA PHE A 25 4.05 12.89 -0.47
C PHE A 25 4.52 12.52 -1.87
N THR A 26 4.51 13.48 -2.82
CA THR A 26 4.90 13.19 -4.20
C THR A 26 6.37 12.77 -4.31
N PHE A 27 7.26 13.33 -3.49
CA PHE A 27 8.65 12.92 -3.42
C PHE A 27 8.78 11.44 -3.04
N PHE A 28 8.14 11.00 -1.96
CA PHE A 28 8.22 9.60 -1.54
C PHE A 28 7.57 8.65 -2.55
N MET A 29 6.49 9.06 -3.21
CA MET A 29 5.89 8.27 -4.27
C MET A 29 6.83 8.12 -5.47
N LEU A 30 7.52 9.19 -5.88
CA LEU A 30 8.52 9.12 -6.95
C LEU A 30 9.67 8.19 -6.55
N MET A 31 10.19 8.31 -5.33
CA MET A 31 11.25 7.43 -4.81
C MET A 31 10.84 5.94 -4.80
N LEU A 32 9.56 5.64 -4.55
CA LEU A 32 9.00 4.30 -4.58
C LEU A 32 8.97 3.74 -6.01
N VAL A 33 8.44 4.51 -6.96
CA VAL A 33 8.28 4.07 -8.36
C VAL A 33 9.63 3.93 -9.06
N THR A 34 10.57 4.84 -8.79
CA THR A 34 11.92 4.82 -9.36
C THR A 34 12.91 4.00 -8.53
N ALA A 35 12.44 3.18 -7.58
CA ALA A 35 13.34 2.35 -6.79
C ALA A 35 14.10 1.37 -7.68
N ASP A 36 15.37 1.07 -7.46
CA ASP A 36 16.09 0.00 -8.19
C ASP A 36 16.38 -1.24 -7.34
N ASN A 37 16.09 -1.14 -6.05
CA ASN A 37 16.20 -2.22 -5.09
C ASN A 37 15.04 -2.20 -4.08
N PHE A 38 14.87 -3.33 -3.38
CA PHE A 38 13.81 -3.49 -2.38
C PHE A 38 13.94 -2.49 -1.21
N VAL A 39 15.14 -2.06 -0.86
CA VAL A 39 15.39 -1.14 0.27
C VAL A 39 14.91 0.28 -0.05
N GLN A 40 15.22 0.80 -1.24
CA GLN A 40 14.74 2.08 -1.71
C GLN A 40 13.22 2.06 -1.89
N MET A 41 12.66 0.95 -2.36
CA MET A 41 11.21 0.77 -2.43
C MET A 41 10.60 0.86 -1.03
N PHE A 42 11.18 0.19 -0.02
CA PHE A 42 10.73 0.27 1.38
C PHE A 42 10.84 1.69 1.95
N PHE A 43 11.91 2.42 1.62
CA PHE A 43 12.05 3.82 2.00
C PHE A 43 10.92 4.70 1.46
N GLY A 44 10.61 4.58 0.16
CA GLY A 44 9.48 5.29 -0.44
C GLY A 44 8.14 4.84 0.15
N TRP A 45 7.98 3.55 0.41
CA TRP A 45 6.78 2.93 0.97
C TRP A 45 6.41 3.47 2.36
N GLU A 46 7.42 3.55 3.22
CA GLU A 46 7.31 4.10 4.56
C GLU A 46 7.09 5.61 4.54
N GLY A 47 7.81 6.31 3.67
CA GLY A 47 7.66 7.74 3.46
C GLY A 47 6.26 8.15 3.01
N VAL A 48 5.66 7.39 2.08
CA VAL A 48 4.26 7.56 1.66
C VAL A 48 3.30 7.33 2.83
N GLY A 49 3.56 6.33 3.68
CA GLY A 49 2.79 6.09 4.91
C GLY A 49 2.82 7.29 5.85
N LEU A 50 4.01 7.81 6.14
CA LEU A 50 4.19 8.99 7.00
C LEU A 50 3.53 10.25 6.41
N ALA A 51 3.72 10.51 5.11
CA ALA A 51 3.12 11.67 4.46
C ALA A 51 1.59 11.60 4.49
N SER A 52 1.02 10.41 4.29
CA SER A 52 -0.43 10.21 4.39
C SER A 52 -0.98 10.48 5.79
N TYR A 53 -0.27 10.04 6.84
CA TYR A 53 -0.64 10.30 8.23
C TYR A 53 -0.71 11.81 8.49
N LEU A 54 0.30 12.57 8.05
CA LEU A 54 0.33 14.03 8.20
C LEU A 54 -0.80 14.73 7.42
N LEU A 55 -1.14 14.22 6.24
CA LEU A 55 -2.19 14.80 5.40
C LEU A 55 -3.61 14.48 5.90
N ILE A 56 -3.85 13.26 6.42
CA ILE A 56 -5.13 12.90 7.05
C ILE A 56 -5.32 13.72 8.34
N ASN A 57 -4.27 13.89 9.13
CA ASN A 57 -4.30 14.68 10.36
C ASN A 57 -4.10 16.19 10.14
N PHE A 58 -4.33 16.70 8.93
CA PHE A 58 -4.06 18.11 8.63
C PHE A 58 -4.85 19.07 9.53
N TRP A 59 -6.14 18.77 9.75
CA TRP A 59 -6.99 19.47 10.73
C TRP A 59 -6.95 18.75 12.09
N PHE A 60 -5.78 18.79 12.73
CA PHE A 60 -5.51 18.15 14.02
C PHE A 60 -6.45 18.59 15.17
N THR A 61 -7.16 19.70 15.02
CA THR A 61 -8.18 20.17 15.98
C THR A 61 -9.42 19.28 16.00
N ARG A 62 -9.69 18.52 14.93
CA ARG A 62 -10.80 17.56 14.88
C ARG A 62 -10.35 16.22 15.45
N LEU A 63 -10.99 15.81 16.54
CA LEU A 63 -10.71 14.54 17.22
C LEU A 63 -10.92 13.32 16.30
N GLN A 64 -11.89 13.38 15.38
CA GLN A 64 -12.11 12.30 14.41
C GLN A 64 -10.98 12.18 13.39
N ALA A 65 -10.45 13.30 12.88
CA ALA A 65 -9.31 13.30 11.97
C ALA A 65 -8.05 12.72 12.63
N SER A 66 -7.81 13.07 13.89
CA SER A 66 -6.69 12.50 14.67
C SER A 66 -6.85 10.99 14.85
N LYS A 67 -8.04 10.51 15.26
CA LYS A 67 -8.32 9.07 15.37
C LYS A 67 -8.17 8.33 14.03
N ALA A 68 -8.66 8.91 12.94
CA ALA A 68 -8.54 8.35 11.60
C ALA A 68 -7.08 8.23 11.17
N SER A 69 -6.27 9.27 11.41
CA SER A 69 -4.85 9.26 11.07
C SER A 69 -4.08 8.16 11.82
N ILE A 70 -4.30 8.01 13.13
CA ILE A 70 -3.66 6.97 13.94
C ILE A 70 -4.08 5.58 13.46
N LYS A 71 -5.37 5.38 13.17
CA LYS A 71 -5.86 4.11 12.62
C LYS A 71 -5.19 3.78 11.29
N ALA A 72 -5.13 4.73 10.37
CA ALA A 72 -4.47 4.56 9.08
C ALA A 72 -2.99 4.22 9.22
N MET A 73 -2.29 4.89 10.14
CA MET A 73 -0.88 4.60 10.41
C MET A 73 -0.71 3.18 10.96
N LEU A 74 -1.49 2.78 11.97
CA LEU A 74 -1.37 1.45 12.59
C LEU A 74 -1.67 0.33 11.60
N VAL A 75 -2.75 0.44 10.83
CA VAL A 75 -3.14 -0.60 9.87
C VAL A 75 -2.10 -0.73 8.75
N ASN A 76 -1.58 0.39 8.24
CA ASN A 76 -0.50 0.38 7.27
C ASN A 76 0.78 -0.25 7.85
N ARG A 77 1.12 0.03 9.11
CA ARG A 77 2.31 -0.52 9.76
C ARG A 77 2.28 -2.03 9.93
N VAL A 78 1.11 -2.62 10.13
CA VAL A 78 0.95 -4.09 10.13
C VAL A 78 1.32 -4.66 8.75
N GLY A 79 0.90 -4.00 7.67
CA GLY A 79 1.32 -4.36 6.31
C GLY A 79 2.82 -4.16 6.10
N ASP A 80 3.37 -3.02 6.55
CA ASP A 80 4.79 -2.68 6.41
C ASP A 80 5.69 -3.72 7.09
N PHE A 81 5.23 -4.34 8.19
CA PHE A 81 5.93 -5.46 8.83
C PHE A 81 6.02 -6.70 7.91
N GLY A 82 4.93 -7.03 7.21
CA GLY A 82 4.93 -8.09 6.20
C GLY A 82 5.90 -7.81 5.06
N LEU A 83 5.90 -6.57 4.54
CA LEU A 83 6.85 -6.13 3.52
C LEU A 83 8.30 -6.24 4.01
N ALA A 84 8.60 -5.76 5.21
CA ALA A 84 9.94 -5.82 5.79
C ALA A 84 10.43 -7.27 5.93
N LEU A 85 9.58 -8.18 6.44
CA LEU A 85 9.89 -9.61 6.51
C LEU A 85 10.09 -10.23 5.12
N GLY A 86 9.29 -9.84 4.13
CA GLY A 86 9.45 -10.27 2.74
C GLY A 86 10.81 -9.86 2.17
N ILE A 87 11.24 -8.62 2.40
CA ILE A 87 12.55 -8.12 1.97
C ILE A 87 13.68 -8.86 2.71
N MET A 88 13.54 -9.12 4.01
CA MET A 88 14.53 -9.92 4.76
C MET A 88 14.62 -11.36 4.24
N ALA A 89 13.49 -11.97 3.87
CA ALA A 89 13.46 -13.30 3.26
C ALA A 89 14.09 -13.32 1.87
N ILE A 90 13.89 -12.28 1.05
CA ILE A 90 14.59 -12.13 -0.24
C ILE A 90 16.09 -12.04 0.01
N PHE A 91 16.52 -11.18 0.92
CA PHE A 91 17.94 -11.02 1.23
C PHE A 91 18.55 -12.32 1.79
N SER A 92 17.82 -13.10 2.59
CA SER A 92 18.32 -14.38 3.11
C SER A 92 18.53 -15.42 2.00
N VAL A 93 17.66 -15.45 0.99
CA VAL A 93 17.68 -16.41 -0.12
C VAL A 93 18.66 -16.02 -1.23
N PHE A 94 18.61 -14.75 -1.67
CA PHE A 94 19.32 -14.22 -2.83
C PHE A 94 20.62 -13.49 -2.47
N LYS A 95 20.81 -13.10 -1.20
CA LYS A 95 21.97 -12.32 -0.70
C LYS A 95 22.14 -10.93 -1.35
N THR A 96 21.10 -10.44 -2.03
CA THR A 96 21.04 -9.11 -2.64
C THR A 96 19.61 -8.57 -2.55
N SER A 97 19.49 -7.24 -2.57
CA SER A 97 18.23 -6.50 -2.63
C SER A 97 17.96 -5.89 -4.01
N ASP A 98 18.85 -6.06 -4.99
CA ASP A 98 18.70 -5.45 -6.30
C ASP A 98 17.72 -6.23 -7.17
N PHE A 99 16.74 -5.55 -7.76
CA PHE A 99 15.69 -6.22 -8.54
C PHE A 99 16.24 -7.00 -9.71
N SER A 100 17.19 -6.43 -10.45
CA SER A 100 17.79 -7.06 -11.64
C SER A 100 18.44 -8.40 -11.32
N ILE A 101 19.20 -8.46 -10.24
CA ILE A 101 19.91 -9.68 -9.81
C ILE A 101 18.90 -10.70 -9.26
N VAL A 102 17.97 -10.26 -8.40
CA VAL A 102 16.94 -11.15 -7.84
C VAL A 102 16.12 -11.81 -8.96
N PHE A 103 15.68 -11.06 -9.96
CA PHE A 103 14.87 -11.58 -11.06
C PHE A 103 15.67 -12.47 -12.01
N ALA A 104 16.94 -12.15 -12.28
CA ALA A 104 17.82 -13.02 -13.05
C ALA A 104 18.12 -14.36 -12.34
N CYS A 105 18.23 -14.33 -11.01
CA CYS A 105 18.46 -15.53 -10.20
C CYS A 105 17.19 -16.34 -9.89
N ALA A 106 16.01 -15.75 -10.02
CA ALA A 106 14.73 -16.38 -9.71
C ALA A 106 14.53 -17.77 -10.37
N PRO A 107 14.75 -17.98 -11.69
CA PRO A 107 14.56 -19.30 -12.30
C PRO A 107 15.48 -20.38 -11.72
N TYR A 108 16.71 -20.02 -11.33
CA TYR A 108 17.70 -20.97 -10.80
C TYR A 108 17.41 -21.39 -9.36
N LEU A 109 16.69 -20.56 -8.59
CA LEU A 109 16.37 -20.78 -7.19
C LEU A 109 14.91 -21.20 -6.97
N ALA A 110 14.19 -21.52 -8.05
CA ALA A 110 12.76 -21.81 -8.02
C ALA A 110 12.38 -22.98 -7.10
N THR A 111 13.24 -23.99 -6.94
CA THR A 111 12.96 -25.17 -6.11
C THR A 111 13.45 -25.03 -4.66
N LYS A 112 14.00 -23.88 -4.28
CA LYS A 112 14.61 -23.69 -2.96
C LYS A 112 13.53 -23.67 -1.85
N SER A 113 13.78 -24.41 -0.78
CA SER A 113 12.96 -24.38 0.43
C SER A 113 13.57 -23.45 1.50
N LEU A 114 12.70 -22.84 2.29
CA LEU A 114 13.04 -22.15 3.53
C LEU A 114 12.61 -23.02 4.70
N VAL A 115 13.54 -23.26 5.63
CA VAL A 115 13.25 -23.96 6.88
C VAL A 115 12.88 -22.92 7.92
N PHE A 116 11.66 -22.99 8.43
CA PHE A 116 11.20 -22.15 9.54
C PHE A 116 10.57 -23.06 10.61
N CYS A 117 11.06 -22.97 11.85
CA CYS A 117 10.59 -23.82 12.97
C CYS A 117 10.56 -25.34 12.64
N ASN A 118 11.61 -25.86 11.98
CA ASN A 118 11.72 -27.24 11.49
C ASN A 118 10.65 -27.67 10.47
N LEU A 119 9.92 -26.73 9.87
CA LEU A 119 9.02 -26.97 8.75
C LEU A 119 9.64 -26.41 7.47
N GLU A 120 9.59 -27.21 6.40
CA GLU A 120 10.05 -26.80 5.08
C GLU A 120 8.91 -26.13 4.30
N PHE A 121 9.13 -24.88 3.91
CA PHE A 121 8.21 -24.15 3.05
C PHE A 121 8.89 -23.80 1.72
N HIS A 122 8.10 -23.70 0.66
CA HIS A 122 8.58 -23.22 -0.62
C HIS A 122 8.98 -21.74 -0.52
N ALA A 123 10.26 -21.42 -0.78
CA ALA A 123 10.82 -20.11 -0.48
C ALA A 123 10.05 -18.97 -1.15
N PHE A 124 9.74 -19.12 -2.44
CA PHE A 124 9.05 -18.08 -3.21
C PHE A 124 7.61 -17.91 -2.79
N THR A 125 6.94 -18.96 -2.32
CA THR A 125 5.56 -18.87 -1.80
C THR A 125 5.54 -18.07 -0.51
N CYS A 126 6.49 -18.30 0.39
CA CYS A 126 6.62 -17.51 1.61
C CYS A 126 6.95 -16.05 1.31
N ILE A 127 7.95 -15.80 0.47
CA ILE A 127 8.35 -14.44 0.08
C ILE A 127 7.17 -13.68 -0.54
N SER A 128 6.50 -14.27 -1.53
CA SER A 128 5.38 -13.62 -2.22
C SER A 128 4.19 -13.35 -1.29
N LEU A 129 3.85 -14.27 -0.38
CA LEU A 129 2.81 -14.04 0.62
C LEU A 129 3.18 -12.93 1.61
N LEU A 130 4.44 -12.86 2.06
CA LEU A 130 4.92 -11.80 2.95
C LEU A 130 4.87 -10.42 2.25
N LEU A 131 5.37 -10.34 1.02
CA LEU A 131 5.24 -9.14 0.20
C LEU A 131 3.76 -8.77 0.01
N PHE A 132 2.91 -9.75 -0.26
CA PHE A 132 1.48 -9.53 -0.45
C PHE A 132 0.79 -8.98 0.81
N ILE A 133 1.17 -9.39 2.02
CA ILE A 133 0.66 -8.76 3.26
C ILE A 133 0.97 -7.26 3.28
N GLY A 134 2.14 -6.86 2.81
CA GLY A 134 2.48 -5.45 2.57
C GLY A 134 1.51 -4.78 1.62
N ALA A 135 1.31 -5.38 0.43
CA ALA A 135 0.37 -4.86 -0.55
C ALA A 135 -1.05 -4.73 0.02
N VAL A 136 -1.57 -5.74 0.73
CA VAL A 136 -2.90 -5.76 1.36
C VAL A 136 -3.09 -4.57 2.29
N GLY A 137 -2.06 -4.21 3.08
CA GLY A 137 -2.11 -3.07 3.99
C GLY A 137 -2.31 -1.73 3.27
N LYS A 138 -1.42 -1.40 2.34
CA LYS A 138 -1.49 -0.12 1.59
C LYS A 138 -2.64 -0.07 0.59
N SER A 139 -3.02 -1.22 0.00
CA SER A 139 -4.10 -1.31 -0.97
C SER A 139 -5.49 -1.50 -0.35
N ALA A 140 -5.61 -1.43 0.98
CA ALA A 140 -6.88 -1.52 1.70
C ALA A 140 -7.71 -2.75 1.28
N GLN A 141 -7.04 -3.91 1.16
CA GLN A 141 -7.70 -5.17 0.84
C GLN A 141 -8.44 -5.74 2.06
N LEU A 142 -9.26 -6.77 1.84
CA LEU A 142 -10.04 -7.39 2.92
C LEU A 142 -9.14 -7.78 4.10
N GLY A 143 -9.59 -7.46 5.33
CA GLY A 143 -8.80 -7.57 6.56
C GLY A 143 -8.13 -6.26 7.01
N LEU A 144 -7.50 -5.51 6.10
CA LEU A 144 -6.80 -4.24 6.39
C LEU A 144 -7.45 -3.02 5.72
N HIS A 145 -8.66 -3.13 5.21
CA HIS A 145 -9.39 -2.07 4.48
C HIS A 145 -9.95 -0.95 5.37
N THR A 146 -10.05 -1.16 6.69
CA THR A 146 -10.86 -0.33 7.60
C THR A 146 -10.39 1.12 7.73
N TRP A 147 -9.14 1.42 7.38
CA TRP A 147 -8.61 2.77 7.44
C TRP A 147 -9.07 3.65 6.27
N LEU A 148 -9.42 3.06 5.13
CA LEU A 148 -9.69 3.79 3.89
C LEU A 148 -10.93 4.68 3.99
N PRO A 149 -12.09 4.22 4.52
CA PRO A 149 -13.27 5.08 4.67
C PRO A 149 -13.08 6.19 5.71
N ASP A 150 -12.26 5.95 6.74
CA ASP A 150 -11.97 6.94 7.78
C ASP A 150 -10.98 8.00 7.30
N ALA A 151 -10.12 7.68 6.33
CA ALA A 151 -9.21 8.64 5.70
C ALA A 151 -9.95 9.79 4.99
N MET A 152 -11.26 9.66 4.74
CA MET A 152 -12.12 10.72 4.17
C MET A 152 -12.29 11.96 5.05
N GLU A 153 -11.92 11.86 6.33
CA GLU A 153 -11.85 13.00 7.25
C GLU A 153 -10.79 14.03 6.82
N GLY A 154 -9.81 13.62 6.00
CA GLY A 154 -8.82 14.51 5.43
C GLY A 154 -9.39 15.51 4.40
N PRO A 155 -8.59 16.52 4.00
CA PRO A 155 -8.96 17.47 2.95
C PRO A 155 -9.28 16.75 1.63
N THR A 156 -10.27 17.24 0.86
CA THR A 156 -10.67 16.59 -0.40
C THR A 156 -9.55 16.41 -1.45
N PRO A 157 -8.54 17.29 -1.58
CA PRO A 157 -7.44 17.03 -2.49
C PRO A 157 -6.58 15.84 -2.04
N VAL A 158 -6.52 15.57 -0.73
CA VAL A 158 -5.75 14.46 -0.14
C VAL A 158 -6.43 13.14 -0.45
N SER A 159 -7.75 13.05 -0.28
CA SER A 159 -8.47 11.82 -0.64
C SER A 159 -8.26 11.52 -2.13
N ALA A 160 -8.45 12.51 -3.01
CA ALA A 160 -8.17 12.31 -4.44
C ALA A 160 -6.75 11.78 -4.72
N LEU A 161 -5.75 12.29 -4.00
CA LEU A 161 -4.36 11.84 -4.13
C LEU A 161 -4.16 10.40 -3.65
N ILE A 162 -4.65 10.07 -2.45
CA ILE A 162 -4.47 8.76 -1.80
C ILE A 162 -5.17 7.65 -2.59
N HIS A 163 -6.37 7.91 -3.13
CA HIS A 163 -7.18 6.92 -3.84
C HIS A 163 -6.80 6.73 -5.30
N ALA A 164 -6.42 7.79 -6.01
CA ALA A 164 -6.19 7.70 -7.45
C ALA A 164 -4.76 7.30 -7.81
N ALA A 165 -3.77 7.85 -7.10
CA ALA A 165 -2.42 7.89 -7.65
C ALA A 165 -1.39 7.12 -6.84
N THR A 166 -1.58 6.89 -5.54
CA THR A 166 -0.38 6.67 -4.71
C THR A 166 -0.42 5.54 -3.69
N MET A 167 -1.22 5.61 -2.63
CA MET A 167 -1.09 4.62 -1.57
C MET A 167 -1.61 3.26 -2.01
N VAL A 168 -2.82 3.27 -2.60
CA VAL A 168 -3.52 2.03 -2.90
C VAL A 168 -2.95 1.38 -4.18
N THR A 169 -2.46 2.20 -5.12
CA THR A 169 -1.75 1.75 -6.33
C THR A 169 -0.32 1.27 -6.06
N ALA A 170 0.36 1.77 -5.01
CA ALA A 170 1.69 1.29 -4.65
C ALA A 170 1.71 -0.22 -4.33
N GLY A 171 0.62 -0.74 -3.73
CA GLY A 171 0.44 -2.17 -3.50
C GLY A 171 0.46 -2.98 -4.79
N VAL A 172 -0.38 -2.59 -5.75
CA VAL A 172 -0.47 -3.22 -7.08
C VAL A 172 0.85 -3.07 -7.84
N PHE A 173 1.46 -1.89 -7.81
CA PHE A 173 2.76 -1.63 -8.45
C PHE A 173 3.84 -2.58 -7.94
N MET A 174 3.93 -2.79 -6.62
CA MET A 174 4.92 -3.68 -6.03
C MET A 174 4.68 -5.14 -6.44
N ILE A 175 3.43 -5.61 -6.44
CA ILE A 175 3.09 -6.96 -6.91
C ILE A 175 3.46 -7.13 -8.39
N ALA A 176 3.06 -6.17 -9.24
CA ALA A 176 3.35 -6.21 -10.68
C ALA A 176 4.86 -6.21 -10.95
N ARG A 177 5.62 -5.39 -10.21
CA ARG A 177 7.08 -5.35 -10.31
C ARG A 177 7.72 -6.65 -9.86
N CYS A 178 7.17 -7.29 -8.83
CA CYS A 178 7.64 -8.58 -8.32
C CYS A 178 7.05 -9.78 -9.08
N SER A 179 6.38 -9.58 -10.22
CA SER A 179 5.82 -10.67 -11.04
C SER A 179 6.78 -11.83 -11.30
N PRO A 180 8.10 -11.64 -11.53
CA PRO A 180 9.02 -12.77 -11.73
C PRO A 180 9.15 -13.68 -10.50
N LEU A 181 8.80 -13.22 -9.30
CA LEU A 181 8.75 -14.06 -8.09
C LEU A 181 7.40 -14.75 -7.93
N PHE A 182 6.30 -14.08 -8.28
CA PHE A 182 4.95 -14.61 -8.16
C PHE A 182 4.64 -15.71 -9.19
N GLU A 183 5.22 -15.66 -10.39
CA GLU A 183 5.05 -16.68 -11.43
C GLU A 183 5.48 -18.09 -10.97
N TYR A 184 6.54 -18.17 -10.17
CA TYR A 184 7.04 -19.43 -9.60
C TYR A 184 6.32 -19.82 -8.29
N ALA A 185 5.29 -19.07 -7.87
CA ALA A 185 4.55 -19.29 -6.64
C ALA A 185 3.04 -19.42 -6.89
N PRO A 186 2.56 -20.52 -7.53
CA PRO A 186 1.16 -20.67 -7.92
C PRO A 186 0.19 -20.63 -6.72
N LYS A 187 0.63 -21.13 -5.55
CA LYS A 187 -0.17 -21.04 -4.31
C LYS A 187 -0.35 -19.59 -3.85
N ALA A 188 0.66 -18.75 -4.01
CA ALA A 188 0.55 -17.34 -3.65
C ALA A 188 -0.37 -16.60 -4.63
N LEU A 189 -0.27 -16.86 -5.94
CA LEU A 189 -1.19 -16.32 -6.93
C LEU A 189 -2.66 -16.67 -6.63
N LEU A 190 -2.93 -17.92 -6.22
CA LEU A 190 -4.28 -18.33 -5.81
C LEU A 190 -4.77 -17.48 -4.62
N VAL A 191 -3.94 -17.27 -3.61
CA VAL A 191 -4.29 -16.43 -2.45
C VAL A 191 -4.55 -14.98 -2.86
N VAL A 192 -3.70 -14.40 -3.71
CA VAL A 192 -3.87 -13.04 -4.24
C VAL A 192 -5.21 -12.90 -4.96
N SER A 193 -5.48 -13.80 -5.91
CA SER A 193 -6.72 -13.77 -6.71
C SER A 193 -7.98 -13.95 -5.86
N PHE A 194 -7.93 -14.87 -4.88
CA PHE A 194 -9.05 -15.12 -3.98
C PHE A 194 -9.34 -13.92 -3.08
N LEU A 195 -8.29 -13.35 -2.46
CA LEU A 195 -8.46 -12.17 -1.62
C LEU A 195 -8.91 -10.95 -2.42
N GLY A 196 -8.35 -10.71 -3.60
CA GLY A 196 -8.79 -9.63 -4.49
C GLY A 196 -10.27 -9.75 -4.88
N ALA A 197 -10.70 -10.95 -5.30
CA ALA A 197 -12.10 -11.22 -5.64
C ALA A 197 -13.05 -10.99 -4.45
N MET A 198 -12.66 -11.44 -3.26
CA MET A 198 -13.45 -11.22 -2.04
C MET A 198 -13.51 -9.74 -1.66
N THR A 199 -12.39 -9.00 -1.75
CA THR A 199 -12.38 -7.55 -1.53
C THR A 199 -13.28 -6.84 -2.53
N CYS A 200 -13.22 -7.19 -3.81
CA CYS A 200 -14.05 -6.61 -4.86
C CYS A 200 -15.54 -6.73 -4.54
N PHE A 201 -15.99 -7.95 -4.20
CA PHE A 201 -17.39 -8.20 -3.87
C PHE A 201 -17.83 -7.49 -2.58
N PHE A 202 -17.01 -7.54 -1.53
CA PHE A 202 -17.30 -6.91 -0.25
C PHE A 202 -17.36 -5.38 -0.36
N ALA A 203 -16.38 -4.77 -1.02
CA ALA A 203 -16.31 -3.31 -1.17
C ALA A 203 -17.43 -2.78 -2.09
N ALA A 204 -17.79 -3.52 -3.15
CA ALA A 204 -18.90 -3.13 -4.02
C ALA A 204 -20.25 -3.15 -3.28
N THR A 205 -20.53 -4.20 -2.51
CA THR A 205 -21.80 -4.33 -1.77
C THR A 205 -21.91 -3.30 -0.64
N THR A 206 -20.83 -3.07 0.10
CA THR A 206 -20.81 -2.05 1.17
C THR A 206 -20.95 -0.63 0.63
N GLY A 207 -20.39 -0.33 -0.56
CA GLY A 207 -20.50 0.97 -1.20
C GLY A 207 -21.94 1.40 -1.53
N VAL A 208 -22.84 0.46 -1.86
CA VAL A 208 -24.25 0.73 -2.18
C VAL A 208 -25.05 1.28 -1.00
N VAL A 209 -24.66 0.91 0.24
CA VAL A 209 -25.39 1.25 1.46
C VAL A 209 -24.77 2.49 2.16
N GLN A 210 -23.74 3.10 1.57
CA GLN A 210 -23.12 4.30 2.16
C GLN A 210 -23.90 5.57 1.81
N ASN A 211 -24.14 6.40 2.83
CA ASN A 211 -24.83 7.70 2.69
C ASN A 211 -23.87 8.88 2.44
N ASP A 212 -22.56 8.69 2.62
CA ASP A 212 -21.53 9.72 2.41
C ASP A 212 -20.82 9.51 1.07
N LEU A 213 -20.88 10.50 0.18
CA LEU A 213 -20.24 10.49 -1.13
C LEU A 213 -18.75 10.16 -1.08
N LYS A 214 -18.01 10.69 -0.09
CA LYS A 214 -16.57 10.40 0.02
C LYS A 214 -16.34 8.93 0.36
N ARG A 215 -17.16 8.36 1.25
CA ARG A 215 -17.07 6.95 1.64
C ARG A 215 -17.50 6.03 0.51
N VAL A 216 -18.51 6.40 -0.28
CA VAL A 216 -18.88 5.67 -1.52
C VAL A 216 -17.67 5.59 -2.45
N ILE A 217 -16.97 6.70 -2.68
CA ILE A 217 -15.75 6.73 -3.52
C ILE A 217 -14.63 5.90 -2.90
N ALA A 218 -14.48 5.90 -1.57
CA ALA A 218 -13.51 5.05 -0.87
C ALA A 218 -13.75 3.56 -1.18
N TYR A 219 -14.99 3.09 -1.00
CA TYR A 219 -15.33 1.70 -1.25
C TYR A 219 -15.31 1.34 -2.74
N SER A 220 -15.64 2.28 -3.64
CA SER A 220 -15.47 2.04 -5.07
C SER A 220 -13.98 1.89 -5.42
N THR A 221 -13.07 2.64 -4.80
CA THR A 221 -11.64 2.44 -5.03
C THR A 221 -11.15 1.11 -4.49
N ALA A 222 -11.59 0.72 -3.28
CA ALA A 222 -11.26 -0.60 -2.72
C ALA A 222 -11.77 -1.75 -3.60
N SER A 223 -12.95 -1.63 -4.21
CA SER A 223 -13.46 -2.67 -5.12
C SER A 223 -12.67 -2.73 -6.43
N GLN A 224 -12.36 -1.58 -7.04
CA GLN A 224 -11.56 -1.53 -8.26
C GLN A 224 -10.14 -2.06 -8.04
N LEU A 225 -9.56 -1.82 -6.86
CA LEU A 225 -8.21 -2.31 -6.54
C LEU A 225 -8.20 -3.77 -6.07
N GLY A 226 -9.34 -4.31 -5.64
CA GLY A 226 -9.51 -5.76 -5.53
C GLY A 226 -9.70 -6.45 -6.89
N TYR A 227 -10.23 -5.72 -7.87
CA TYR A 227 -10.42 -6.22 -9.24
C TYR A 227 -9.14 -6.20 -10.08
N MET A 228 -8.33 -5.14 -9.94
CA MET A 228 -7.00 -5.02 -10.55
C MET A 228 -6.00 -6.03 -9.98
#